data_AF-A0A9E4JA46-F1
#
_entry.id   AF-A0A9E4JA46-F1
#
_cell.length_a   1.000
_cell.length_b   1.000
_cell.length_c   1.000
_cell.angle_alpha   90.00
_cell.angle_beta   90.00
_cell.angle_gamma   90.00
#
_symmetry.space_group_name_H-M   'P 1'
#
loop_
_entity.id
_entity.type
_entity.pdbx_description
1 polymer ?
#
loop_
_entity_poly.entity_id
_entity_poly.type
_entity_poly.pdbx_seq_one_letter_code
_entity_poly.pdbx_strand_id
1 'polypeptide(L)'
;MLGPKAISAMALAEETGVSQPTLSRWLRETASVQAMGKETKPTPRARSGTGTPAAAEGPEEGKRAQDWTPAKKLRAVVETMDLKGEALGAYLRRRGLYQDQLAQWQQSAESALESRGSGRKSKGERKRIKELEKELRHKEKALAETAALLVLRKKANALWGDAADGTDERNEP
;
A
#
# COMPACT_ATOMS: atom_id res chain seq x y z
N MET A 1 0.82 -35.82 -8.54
CA MET A 1 1.80 -36.68 -7.85
C MET A 1 2.84 -35.78 -7.20
N LEU A 2 2.95 -35.81 -5.87
CA LEU A 2 3.91 -34.98 -5.13
C LEU A 2 5.33 -35.59 -5.29
N GLY A 3 6.33 -34.74 -5.57
CA GLY A 3 7.71 -35.19 -5.79
C GLY A 3 8.33 -35.86 -4.55
N PRO A 4 9.43 -36.62 -4.72
CA PRO A 4 9.96 -37.60 -3.76
C PRO A 4 10.45 -37.05 -2.41
N LYS A 5 10.27 -35.76 -2.11
CA LYS A 5 10.57 -35.11 -0.81
C LYS A 5 9.49 -34.13 -0.33
N ALA A 6 8.25 -34.26 -0.80
CA ALA A 6 7.17 -33.42 -0.31
C ALA A 6 6.66 -33.94 1.04
N ILE A 7 7.01 -33.24 2.13
CA ILE A 7 6.42 -33.46 3.45
C ILE A 7 4.95 -33.08 3.37
N SER A 8 4.05 -33.97 3.80
CA SER A 8 2.62 -33.67 3.80
C SER A 8 2.32 -32.58 4.84
N ALA A 9 1.36 -31.70 4.53
CA ALA A 9 0.96 -30.64 5.46
C ALA A 9 0.44 -31.18 6.82
N MET A 10 0.06 -32.46 6.89
CA MET A 10 -0.31 -33.14 8.14
C MET A 10 0.91 -33.53 8.96
N ALA A 11 1.95 -34.10 8.35
CA ALA A 11 3.17 -34.47 9.07
C ALA A 11 3.84 -33.24 9.70
N LEU A 12 3.85 -32.11 8.98
CA LEU A 12 4.38 -30.86 9.49
C LEU A 12 3.52 -30.28 10.65
N ALA A 13 2.22 -30.58 10.68
CA ALA A 13 1.33 -30.11 11.74
C ALA A 13 1.59 -30.80 13.08
N GLU A 14 1.90 -32.10 13.06
CA GLU A 14 2.24 -32.85 14.28
C GLU A 14 3.60 -32.44 14.85
N GLU A 15 4.59 -32.18 13.99
CA GLU A 15 5.95 -31.82 14.41
C GLU A 15 6.07 -30.39 14.96
N THR A 16 5.28 -29.46 14.42
CA THR A 16 5.35 -28.03 14.79
C THR A 16 4.31 -27.59 15.81
N GLY A 17 3.33 -28.46 16.13
CA GLY A 17 2.18 -28.10 16.97
C GLY A 17 1.26 -27.05 16.36
N VAL A 18 1.46 -26.69 15.09
CA VAL A 18 0.65 -25.72 14.35
C VAL A 18 -0.42 -26.46 13.55
N SER A 19 -1.68 -26.05 13.70
CA SER A 19 -2.80 -26.71 13.03
C SER A 19 -2.69 -26.67 11.49
N GLN A 20 -3.06 -27.77 10.83
CA GLN A 20 -3.05 -27.90 9.36
C GLN A 20 -3.77 -26.75 8.61
N PRO A 21 -4.89 -26.18 9.11
CA PRO A 21 -5.50 -25.00 8.49
C PRO A 21 -4.59 -23.76 8.49
N THR A 22 -3.77 -23.59 9.53
CA THR A 22 -2.82 -22.49 9.66
C THR A 22 -1.66 -22.65 8.69
N LEU A 23 -1.10 -23.85 8.60
CA LEU A 23 -0.06 -24.19 7.61
C LEU A 23 -0.58 -24.00 6.18
N SER A 24 -1.83 -24.40 5.92
CA SER A 24 -2.49 -24.20 4.61
C SER A 24 -2.72 -22.74 4.27
N ARG A 25 -2.99 -21.89 5.28
CA ARG A 25 -3.12 -20.45 5.10
C ARG A 25 -1.77 -19.82 4.81
N TRP A 26 -0.74 -20.16 5.58
CA TRP A 26 0.63 -19.68 5.35
C TRP A 26 1.16 -20.10 3.98
N LEU A 27 0.90 -21.32 3.52
CA LEU A 27 1.29 -21.76 2.18
C LEU A 27 0.67 -20.90 1.07
N ARG A 28 -0.60 -20.48 1.22
CA ARG A 28 -1.28 -19.59 0.27
C ARG A 28 -0.74 -18.15 0.35
N GLU A 29 -0.44 -17.71 1.56
CA GLU A 29 0.07 -16.37 1.85
C GLU A 29 1.52 -16.20 1.34
N THR A 30 2.39 -17.21 1.53
CA THR A 30 3.76 -17.20 0.99
C THR A 30 3.81 -17.43 -0.52
N ALA A 31 2.88 -18.23 -1.08
CA ALA A 31 2.67 -18.28 -2.53
C ALA A 31 2.26 -16.90 -3.09
N SER A 32 1.48 -16.12 -2.33
CA SER A 32 1.15 -14.74 -2.68
C SER A 32 2.36 -13.79 -2.57
N VAL A 33 3.34 -14.07 -1.72
CA VAL A 33 4.58 -13.28 -1.59
C VAL A 33 5.59 -13.60 -2.69
N GLN A 34 5.73 -14.86 -3.12
CA GLN A 34 6.51 -15.19 -4.34
C GLN A 34 5.86 -14.62 -5.61
N ALA A 35 4.53 -14.51 -5.63
CA ALA A 35 3.79 -13.83 -6.70
C ALA A 35 3.97 -12.30 -6.69
N MET A 36 4.45 -11.68 -5.60
CA MET A 36 4.76 -10.24 -5.54
C MET A 36 6.02 -9.83 -6.32
N GLY A 37 6.85 -10.79 -6.78
CA GLY A 37 7.99 -10.53 -7.68
C GLY A 37 7.61 -10.30 -9.15
N LYS A 38 6.33 -10.49 -9.51
CA LYS A 38 5.77 -10.10 -10.80
C LYS A 38 4.62 -9.13 -10.53
N GLU A 39 4.86 -7.84 -10.76
CA GLU A 39 3.86 -6.80 -10.58
C GLU A 39 2.62 -7.05 -11.47
N THR A 40 1.60 -7.68 -10.89
CA THR A 40 0.22 -7.53 -11.34
C THR A 40 -0.65 -7.25 -10.13
N LYS A 41 -1.17 -6.02 -10.11
CA LYS A 41 -2.15 -5.44 -9.17
C LYS A 41 -3.20 -6.47 -8.70
N PRO A 42 -3.45 -6.63 -7.39
CA PRO A 42 -4.49 -7.52 -6.91
C PRO A 42 -5.87 -6.89 -7.19
N THR A 43 -6.53 -7.35 -8.24
CA THR A 43 -7.98 -7.24 -8.41
C THR A 43 -8.67 -8.14 -7.38
N PRO A 44 -9.65 -7.66 -6.60
CA PRO A 44 -10.49 -8.57 -5.83
C PRO A 44 -11.20 -9.50 -6.81
N ARG A 45 -11.15 -10.80 -6.51
CA ARG A 45 -11.69 -11.90 -7.29
C ARG A 45 -13.20 -11.73 -7.46
N ALA A 46 -13.60 -10.96 -8.46
CA ALA A 46 -14.93 -11.00 -9.03
C ALA A 46 -15.11 -12.41 -9.60
N ARG A 47 -15.95 -13.22 -8.94
CA ARG A 47 -16.53 -14.39 -9.57
C ARG A 47 -17.30 -13.89 -10.79
N SER A 48 -16.79 -14.19 -11.97
CA SER A 48 -17.42 -13.98 -13.25
C SER A 48 -18.78 -14.69 -13.28
N GLY A 49 -19.84 -13.90 -13.15
CA GLY A 49 -21.09 -14.14 -13.87
C GLY A 49 -21.07 -13.19 -15.06
N THR A 50 -20.63 -13.70 -16.21
CA THR A 50 -20.77 -13.05 -17.52
C THR A 50 -22.26 -12.83 -17.83
N GLY A 51 -22.63 -11.60 -18.15
CA GLY A 51 -23.97 -11.26 -18.66
C GLY A 51 -24.26 -9.77 -18.58
N THR A 52 -24.10 -9.07 -19.69
CA THR A 52 -24.73 -7.77 -19.99
C THR A 52 -25.13 -7.90 -21.48
N PRO A 53 -26.28 -7.40 -21.95
CA PRO A 53 -27.07 -6.28 -21.44
C PRO A 53 -28.59 -6.52 -21.30
N ALA A 54 -29.26 -5.47 -20.82
CA ALA A 54 -30.67 -5.15 -21.05
C ALA A 54 -31.73 -5.77 -20.12
N ALA A 55 -32.47 -4.86 -19.49
CA ALA A 55 -33.85 -5.01 -19.02
C ALA A 55 -34.15 -6.22 -18.12
N ALA A 56 -33.93 -6.08 -16.81
CA ALA A 56 -34.74 -6.78 -15.81
C ALA A 56 -34.72 -6.00 -14.49
N GLU A 57 -35.69 -5.10 -14.35
CA GLU A 57 -36.13 -4.66 -13.03
C GLU A 57 -36.87 -5.83 -12.39
N GLY A 58 -36.26 -6.48 -11.39
CA GLY A 58 -36.84 -7.56 -10.61
C GLY A 58 -36.09 -7.73 -9.29
N PRO A 59 -36.77 -8.08 -8.18
CA PRO A 59 -36.22 -7.93 -6.83
C PRO A 59 -35.23 -9.06 -6.51
N GLU A 60 -33.94 -8.77 -6.62
CA GLU A 60 -32.86 -9.63 -6.16
C GLU A 60 -32.78 -9.61 -4.61
N GLU A 61 -33.73 -10.29 -3.95
CA GLU A 61 -33.91 -10.36 -2.49
C GLU A 61 -32.89 -11.27 -1.76
N GLY A 62 -31.95 -11.90 -2.47
CA GLY A 62 -31.02 -12.89 -1.88
C GLY A 62 -29.58 -12.43 -1.64
N LYS A 63 -29.17 -11.25 -2.13
CA LYS A 63 -27.76 -10.82 -2.06
C LYS A 63 -27.51 -10.06 -0.76
N ARG A 64 -26.59 -10.59 0.08
CA ARG A 64 -26.15 -9.92 1.32
C ARG A 64 -25.69 -8.50 1.01
N ALA A 65 -25.97 -7.56 1.91
CA ALA A 65 -25.58 -6.15 1.76
C ALA A 65 -24.09 -5.95 1.39
N GLN A 66 -23.22 -6.86 1.83
CA GLN A 66 -21.79 -6.85 1.52
C GLN A 66 -21.49 -7.11 0.03
N ASP A 67 -22.28 -7.97 -0.62
CA ASP A 67 -22.11 -8.40 -2.02
C ASP A 67 -22.68 -7.39 -3.03
N TRP A 68 -23.22 -6.28 -2.55
CA TRP A 68 -23.78 -5.24 -3.41
C TRP A 68 -22.68 -4.46 -4.13
N THR A 69 -22.92 -4.16 -5.40
CA THR A 69 -22.05 -3.28 -6.17
C THR A 69 -22.02 -1.87 -5.56
N PRO A 70 -20.91 -1.14 -5.63
CA PRO A 70 -20.83 0.23 -5.11
C PRO A 70 -21.92 1.16 -5.66
N ALA A 71 -22.26 1.00 -6.94
CA ALA A 71 -23.35 1.75 -7.57
C ALA A 71 -24.72 1.45 -6.94
N LYS A 72 -24.99 0.19 -6.57
CA LYS A 72 -26.23 -0.21 -5.90
C LYS A 72 -26.29 0.33 -4.46
N LYS A 73 -25.15 0.32 -3.74
CA LYS A 73 -25.04 0.90 -2.39
C LYS A 73 -25.32 2.41 -2.43
N LEU A 74 -24.71 3.13 -3.38
CA LEU A 74 -24.93 4.56 -3.57
C LEU A 74 -26.40 4.85 -3.89
N ARG A 75 -27.00 4.11 -4.83
CA ARG A 75 -28.42 4.27 -5.17
C ARG A 75 -29.31 4.06 -3.94
N ALA A 76 -29.02 3.04 -3.14
CA ALA A 76 -29.79 2.79 -1.93
C ALA A 76 -29.66 3.90 -0.91
N VAL A 77 -28.46 4.49 -0.74
CA VAL A 77 -28.24 5.67 0.09
C VAL A 77 -29.09 6.85 -0.40
N VAL A 78 -29.07 7.13 -1.71
CA VAL A 78 -29.86 8.22 -2.31
C VAL A 78 -31.36 8.00 -2.11
N GLU A 79 -31.88 6.80 -2.42
CA GLU A 79 -33.29 6.46 -2.23
C GLU A 79 -33.74 6.61 -0.76
N THR A 80 -32.85 6.34 0.19
CA THR A 80 -33.15 6.49 1.62
C THR A 80 -33.04 7.92 2.15
N MET A 81 -32.42 8.85 1.42
CA MET A 81 -32.32 10.25 1.88
C MET A 81 -33.70 10.92 1.97
N ASP A 82 -34.62 10.54 1.08
CA ASP A 82 -35.98 11.06 1.05
C ASP A 82 -36.93 10.31 2.01
N LEU A 83 -36.53 9.14 2.52
CA LEU A 83 -37.35 8.28 3.37
C LEU A 83 -37.02 8.49 4.85
N LYS A 84 -38.05 8.72 5.68
CA LYS A 84 -37.90 8.88 7.13
C LYS A 84 -38.87 7.97 7.90
N GLY A 85 -38.49 7.62 9.13
CA GLY A 85 -39.32 6.85 10.06
C GLY A 85 -39.73 5.48 9.53
N GLU A 86 -41.04 5.22 9.48
CA GLU A 86 -41.60 3.91 9.11
C GLU A 86 -41.30 3.51 7.66
N ALA A 87 -41.31 4.48 6.73
CA ALA A 87 -41.02 4.23 5.33
C ALA A 87 -39.57 3.76 5.12
N LEU A 88 -38.63 4.32 5.89
CA LEU A 88 -37.24 3.90 5.90
C LEU A 88 -37.10 2.47 6.47
N GLY A 89 -37.75 2.19 7.60
CA GLY A 89 -37.76 0.85 8.20
C GLY A 89 -38.34 -0.23 7.26
N ALA A 90 -39.43 0.08 6.57
CA ALA A 90 -40.03 -0.81 5.58
C ALA A 90 -39.09 -1.06 4.38
N TYR A 91 -38.39 -0.02 3.91
CA TYR A 91 -37.40 -0.12 2.85
C TYR A 91 -36.20 -1.00 3.26
N LEU A 92 -35.67 -0.79 4.48
CA LEU A 92 -34.54 -1.56 5.02
C LEU A 92 -34.90 -3.04 5.15
N ARG A 93 -36.09 -3.37 5.67
CA ARG A 93 -36.57 -4.76 5.78
C ARG A 93 -36.74 -5.42 4.41
N ARG A 94 -37.37 -4.73 3.44
CA ARG A 94 -37.55 -5.24 2.07
C ARG A 94 -36.23 -5.57 1.38
N ARG A 95 -35.19 -4.78 1.65
CA ARG A 95 -33.88 -4.94 1.01
C ARG A 95 -32.85 -5.70 1.84
N GLY A 96 -33.22 -6.18 3.04
CA GLY A 96 -32.30 -6.89 3.94
C GLY A 96 -31.12 -6.04 4.41
N LEU A 97 -31.35 -4.74 4.63
CA LEU A 97 -30.34 -3.77 5.05
C LEU A 97 -30.52 -3.38 6.52
N TYR A 98 -29.42 -3.11 7.20
CA TYR A 98 -29.42 -2.53 8.54
C TYR A 98 -29.14 -1.02 8.47
N GLN A 99 -29.70 -0.27 9.41
CA GLN A 99 -29.48 1.18 9.50
C GLN A 99 -27.99 1.52 9.65
N ASP A 100 -27.24 0.72 10.41
CA ASP A 100 -25.79 0.92 10.59
C ASP A 100 -25.01 0.77 9.29
N GLN A 101 -25.44 -0.14 8.41
CA GLN A 101 -24.79 -0.32 7.10
C GLN A 101 -25.01 0.91 6.21
N LEU A 102 -26.21 1.48 6.26
CA LEU A 102 -26.54 2.69 5.51
C LEU A 102 -25.71 3.89 5.99
N ALA A 103 -25.62 4.08 7.31
CA ALA A 103 -24.80 5.12 7.93
C ALA A 103 -23.31 4.95 7.57
N GLN A 104 -22.79 3.73 7.62
CA GLN A 104 -21.42 3.44 7.21
C GLN A 104 -21.16 3.78 5.74
N TRP A 105 -22.12 3.50 4.84
CA TRP A 105 -21.98 3.81 3.43
C TRP A 105 -22.06 5.32 3.15
N GLN A 106 -22.91 6.05 3.88
CA GLN A 106 -22.94 7.52 3.85
C GLN A 106 -21.59 8.10 4.27
N GLN A 107 -21.09 7.71 5.45
CA GLN A 107 -19.80 8.19 5.96
C GLN A 107 -18.64 7.86 5.02
N SER A 108 -18.65 6.66 4.42
CA SER A 108 -17.64 6.24 3.45
C SER A 108 -17.69 7.07 2.18
N ALA A 109 -18.88 7.47 1.72
CA ALA A 109 -19.05 8.30 0.54
C ALA A 109 -18.57 9.74 0.81
N GLU A 110 -18.90 10.31 1.97
CA GLU A 110 -18.46 11.64 2.40
C GLU A 110 -16.95 11.69 2.55
N SER A 111 -16.36 10.77 3.32
CA SER A 111 -14.90 10.70 3.50
C SER A 111 -14.14 10.46 2.20
N ALA A 112 -14.71 9.70 1.25
CA ALA A 112 -14.11 9.53 -0.08
C ALA A 112 -14.10 10.83 -0.87
N LEU A 113 -15.14 11.68 -0.73
CA LEU A 113 -15.20 12.98 -1.38
C LEU A 113 -14.20 13.97 -0.77
N GLU A 114 -14.09 14.00 0.56
CA GLU A 114 -13.13 14.82 1.30
C GLU A 114 -11.67 14.42 1.00
N SER A 115 -11.39 13.12 1.02
CA SER A 115 -10.03 12.59 0.80
C SER A 115 -9.56 12.69 -0.66
N ARG A 116 -10.47 12.86 -1.63
CA ARG A 116 -10.13 13.00 -3.05
C ARG A 116 -9.23 14.21 -3.33
N GLY A 117 -9.34 15.27 -2.52
CA GLY A 117 -8.44 16.42 -2.55
C GLY A 117 -7.07 16.16 -1.93
N SER A 118 -7.00 15.29 -0.92
CA SER A 118 -5.78 14.97 -0.15
C SER A 118 -4.88 13.95 -0.85
N GLY A 119 -5.46 12.89 -1.43
CA GLY A 119 -4.69 11.81 -2.06
C GLY A 119 -3.83 12.25 -3.26
N ARG A 120 -4.28 13.26 -4.01
CA ARG A 120 -3.54 13.80 -5.16
C ARG A 120 -2.37 14.70 -4.73
N LYS A 121 -2.52 15.47 -3.64
CA LYS A 121 -1.42 16.23 -3.03
C LYS A 121 -0.36 15.29 -2.45
N SER A 122 -0.78 14.24 -1.75
CA SER A 122 0.14 13.25 -1.15
C SER A 122 1.07 12.59 -2.17
N LYS A 123 0.60 12.30 -3.39
CA LYS A 123 1.45 11.65 -4.40
C LYS A 123 2.54 12.58 -4.94
N GLY A 124 2.24 13.87 -5.10
CA GLY A 124 3.21 14.88 -5.53
C GLY A 124 4.27 15.13 -4.46
N GLU A 125 3.83 15.31 -3.21
CA GLU A 125 4.71 15.50 -2.06
C GLU A 125 5.65 14.31 -1.84
N ARG A 126 5.14 13.08 -1.92
CA ARG A 126 5.98 11.86 -1.81
C ARG A 126 7.06 11.78 -2.89
N LYS A 127 6.77 12.21 -4.12
CA LYS A 127 7.78 12.26 -5.18
C LYS A 127 8.84 13.31 -4.87
N ARG A 128 8.42 14.50 -4.44
CA ARG A 128 9.32 15.58 -4.09
C ARG A 128 10.23 15.22 -2.92
N ILE A 129 9.69 14.57 -1.89
CA ILE A 129 10.47 14.06 -0.75
C ILE A 129 11.55 13.09 -1.25
N LYS A 130 11.22 12.11 -2.10
CA LYS A 130 12.20 11.16 -2.64
C LYS A 130 13.30 11.82 -3.47
N GLU A 131 12.95 12.83 -4.27
CA GLU A 131 13.93 13.61 -5.04
C GLU A 131 14.88 14.37 -4.11
N LEU A 132 14.32 15.09 -3.13
CA LEU A 132 15.09 15.84 -2.14
C LEU A 132 16.01 14.93 -1.32
N GLU A 133 15.53 13.76 -0.87
CA GLU A 133 16.35 12.78 -0.17
C GLU A 133 17.52 12.27 -1.04
N LYS A 134 17.29 12.09 -2.35
CA LYS A 134 18.35 11.65 -3.27
C LYS A 134 19.40 12.75 -3.46
N GLU A 135 18.97 13.99 -3.65
CA GLU A 135 19.88 15.14 -3.75
C GLU A 135 20.69 15.33 -2.47
N LEU A 136 20.03 15.18 -1.31
CA LEU A 136 20.67 15.28 0.00
C LEU A 136 21.76 14.21 0.16
N ARG A 137 21.46 12.94 -0.13
CA ARG A 137 22.47 11.85 -0.11
C ARG A 137 23.66 12.11 -1.05
N HIS A 138 23.40 12.67 -2.23
CA HIS A 138 24.49 12.98 -3.17
C HIS A 138 25.38 14.11 -2.65
N LYS A 139 24.78 15.17 -2.08
CA LYS A 139 25.50 16.28 -1.46
C LYS A 139 26.29 15.84 -0.23
N GLU A 140 25.70 15.02 0.64
CA GLU A 140 26.39 14.44 1.80
C GLU A 140 27.59 13.59 1.39
N LYS A 141 27.47 12.80 0.32
CA LYS A 141 28.59 12.02 -0.22
C LYS A 141 29.73 12.92 -0.70
N ALA A 142 29.42 13.95 -1.50
CA ALA A 142 30.42 14.91 -1.95
C ALA A 142 31.09 15.64 -0.77
N LEU A 143 30.31 16.00 0.24
CA LEU A 143 30.82 16.64 1.47
C LEU A 143 31.71 15.68 2.27
N ALA A 144 31.35 14.40 2.36
CA ALA A 144 32.18 13.39 3.00
C ALA A 144 33.51 13.17 2.25
N GLU A 145 33.48 13.17 0.91
CA GLU A 145 34.68 13.07 0.09
C GLU A 145 35.61 14.27 0.30
N THR A 146 35.10 15.51 0.32
CA THR A 146 35.93 16.69 0.60
C THR A 146 36.47 16.69 2.03
N ALA A 147 35.66 16.30 3.02
CA ALA A 147 36.11 16.13 4.40
C ALA A 147 37.20 15.08 4.51
N ALA A 148 37.08 13.95 3.80
CA ALA A 148 38.10 12.92 3.76
C ALA A 148 39.41 13.42 3.14
N LEU A 149 39.34 14.19 2.06
CA LEU A 149 40.53 14.82 1.44
C LEU A 149 41.21 15.80 2.41
N LEU A 150 40.45 16.63 3.12
CA LEU A 150 41.00 17.56 4.12
C LEU A 150 41.67 16.81 5.28
N VAL A 151 41.04 15.75 5.78
CA VAL A 151 41.61 14.90 6.83
C VAL A 151 42.89 14.22 6.33
N LEU A 152 42.88 13.70 5.10
CA LEU A 152 44.07 13.07 4.51
C LEU A 152 45.20 14.07 4.36
N ARG A 153 44.94 15.28 3.86
CA ARG A 153 45.94 16.36 3.76
C ARG A 153 46.50 16.72 5.14
N LYS A 154 45.64 16.86 6.15
CA LYS A 154 46.09 17.16 7.52
C LYS A 154 46.98 16.04 8.08
N LYS A 155 46.63 14.77 7.85
CA LYS A 155 47.44 13.61 8.27
C LYS A 155 48.77 13.55 7.52
N ALA A 156 48.77 13.79 6.21
CA ALA A 156 49.99 13.84 5.41
C ALA A 156 50.93 14.96 5.90
N ASN A 157 50.40 16.17 6.11
CA ASN A 157 51.18 17.28 6.67
C ASN A 157 51.73 16.98 8.07
N ALA A 158 50.97 16.27 8.92
CA ALA A 158 51.45 15.89 10.25
C ALA A 158 52.56 14.82 10.22
N LEU A 159 52.53 13.92 9.23
CA LEU A 159 53.55 12.88 9.05
C LEU A 159 54.79 13.39 8.34
N TRP A 160 54.63 14.29 7.36
CA TRP A 160 55.71 14.77 6.50
C TRP A 160 56.17 16.20 6.74
N GLY A 161 55.48 16.99 7.58
CA GLY A 161 55.95 18.26 8.15
C GLY A 161 56.48 19.31 7.15
N ASP A 162 55.64 20.27 6.80
CA ASP A 162 55.97 21.64 6.35
C ASP A 162 57.16 21.85 5.38
N ALA A 163 57.27 21.04 4.33
CA ALA A 163 58.25 21.27 3.26
C ALA A 163 57.81 22.34 2.23
N ALA A 164 56.95 23.30 2.63
CA ALA A 164 56.43 24.34 1.72
C ALA A 164 56.59 25.78 2.24
N ASP A 165 57.25 26.01 3.37
CA ASP A 165 57.85 27.32 3.69
C ASP A 165 59.31 27.32 3.23
N GLY A 166 59.45 27.19 1.91
CA GLY A 166 60.67 27.43 1.16
C GLY A 166 60.49 28.65 0.26
N THR A 167 59.98 29.76 0.79
CA THR A 167 60.13 31.06 0.11
C THR A 167 61.56 31.55 0.29
N ASP A 168 62.42 31.00 -0.55
CA ASP A 168 63.45 31.69 -1.33
C ASP A 168 63.97 33.01 -0.73
N GLU A 169 64.84 32.91 0.29
CA GLU A 169 65.87 33.92 0.50
C GLU A 169 66.95 33.74 -0.59
N ARG A 170 66.67 34.28 -1.78
CA ARG A 170 67.70 34.52 -2.81
C ARG A 170 67.75 36.02 -3.12
N ASN A 171 68.80 36.64 -2.58
CA ASN A 171 69.65 37.66 -3.20
C ASN A 171 69.39 37.86 -4.71
N GLU A 172 69.36 39.05 -5.32
CA GLU A 172 69.84 40.40 -4.99
C GLU A 172 69.40 41.31 -6.18
N PRO A 173 69.62 42.65 -6.19
CA PRO A 173 70.98 43.23 -6.32
C PRO A 173 71.34 44.31 -5.28
#